data_AF-A0A7J7JZS2-F1
#
_entry.id   AF-A0A7J7JZS2-F1
#
_cell.length_a   1.000
_cell.length_b   1.000
_cell.length_c   1.000
_cell.angle_alpha   90.00
_cell.angle_beta   90.00
_cell.angle_gamma   90.00
#
_symmetry.space_group_name_H-M   'P 1'
#
loop_
_entity.id
_entity.type
_entity.pdbx_description
1 polymer ?
#
loop_
_entity_poly.entity_id
_entity_poly.type
_entity_poly.pdbx_seq_one_letter_code
_entity_poly.pdbx_strand_id
1 'polypeptide(L)'
;MDQSVIHTLKTNYKRELIQKMVDGDTPNVISFLKEMTIRDAVNIIHSAWAAISKVSLRKCWEKGLPMPDSSLSDDEGEKSDFWGSTDKDIQDSARQKIADFLEVDEREVDHHLKMWVDEDANLPTAQEKTDEDTSQEALARGEPTPLRTETGEPPSSAPSTQQALKNLQVVLDFWTSQGKNLEAIQVETQMRKVREIQAKQQKQTELASSS
;
A
#
# COMPACT_ATOMS: atom_id res chain seq x y z
N MET A 1 0.17 -1.80 2.42
CA MET A 1 0.49 -1.32 1.06
C MET A 1 0.79 -2.53 0.20
N ASP A 2 0.28 -2.61 -1.02
CA ASP A 2 0.50 -3.75 -1.90
C ASP A 2 1.99 -3.83 -2.28
N GLN A 3 2.58 -5.01 -2.14
CA GLN A 3 3.97 -5.29 -2.49
C GLN A 3 4.28 -4.95 -3.96
N SER A 4 3.29 -5.07 -4.84
CA SER A 4 3.44 -4.69 -6.25
C SER A 4 3.77 -3.21 -6.45
N VAL A 5 3.12 -2.30 -5.71
CA VAL A 5 3.38 -0.85 -5.83
C VAL A 5 4.77 -0.49 -5.33
N ILE A 6 5.21 -1.10 -4.22
CA ILE A 6 6.55 -0.89 -3.67
C ILE A 6 7.62 -1.44 -4.62
N HIS A 7 7.38 -2.62 -5.20
CA HIS A 7 8.26 -3.23 -6.19
C HIS A 7 8.40 -2.34 -7.44
N THR A 8 7.28 -1.87 -7.99
CA THR A 8 7.29 -0.93 -9.13
C THR A 8 8.04 0.36 -8.80
N LEU A 9 7.83 0.94 -7.61
CA LEU A 9 8.56 2.14 -7.18
C LEU A 9 10.07 1.93 -7.19
N LYS A 10 10.54 0.80 -6.62
CA LYS A 10 11.97 0.46 -6.58
C LYS A 10 12.54 0.25 -7.96
N THR A 11 11.85 -0.49 -8.83
CA THR A 11 12.29 -0.71 -10.21
C THR A 11 12.43 0.62 -10.94
N ASN A 12 11.42 1.49 -10.85
CA ASN A 12 11.47 2.82 -11.48
C ASN A 12 12.61 3.68 -10.91
N TYR A 13 12.78 3.69 -9.59
CA TYR A 13 13.87 4.43 -8.94
C TYR A 13 15.24 3.96 -9.44
N LYS A 14 15.48 2.65 -9.47
CA LYS A 14 16.77 2.08 -9.89
C LYS A 14 17.03 2.32 -11.38
N ARG A 15 16.01 2.25 -12.23
CA ARG A 15 16.12 2.57 -13.66
C ARG A 15 16.53 4.03 -13.87
N GLU A 16 15.83 4.97 -13.24
CA GLU A 16 16.14 6.41 -13.31
C GLU A 16 17.54 6.73 -12.77
N LEU A 17 17.95 6.07 -11.69
CA LEU A 17 19.30 6.20 -11.13
C LEU A 17 20.38 5.77 -12.14
N ILE A 18 20.20 4.62 -12.78
CA ILE A 18 21.12 4.11 -13.80
C ILE A 18 21.12 5.02 -15.03
N GLN A 19 19.95 5.52 -15.45
CA GLN A 19 19.86 6.42 -16.59
C GLN A 19 20.65 7.71 -16.34
N LYS A 20 20.51 8.31 -15.15
CA LYS A 20 21.34 9.46 -14.74
C LYS A 20 22.84 9.16 -14.72
N MET A 21 23.22 7.94 -14.35
CA MET A 21 24.62 7.51 -14.35
C MET A 21 25.17 7.34 -15.78
N VAL A 22 24.34 6.92 -16.74
CA VAL A 22 24.71 6.83 -18.16
C VAL A 22 24.81 8.22 -18.77
N ASP A 23 23.81 9.07 -18.51
CA ASP A 23 23.73 10.43 -19.06
C ASP A 23 24.78 11.38 -18.46
N GLY A 24 25.28 11.08 -17.25
CA GLY A 24 26.33 11.86 -16.60
C GLY A 24 27.71 11.59 -17.18
N ASP A 25 28.52 12.65 -17.28
CA ASP A 25 29.94 12.62 -17.73
C ASP A 25 30.90 11.92 -16.73
N THR A 26 30.36 11.16 -15.78
CA THR A 26 31.15 10.47 -14.76
C THR A 26 31.80 9.21 -15.32
N PRO A 27 33.11 8.98 -15.07
CA PRO A 27 33.87 7.92 -15.71
C PRO A 27 33.55 6.52 -15.20
N ASN A 28 32.98 6.40 -14.00
CA ASN A 28 32.61 5.12 -13.38
C ASN A 28 31.54 5.34 -12.31
N VAL A 29 30.94 4.22 -11.86
CA VAL A 29 29.86 4.18 -10.87
C VAL A 29 30.26 4.87 -9.54
N ILE A 30 31.52 4.70 -9.10
CA ILE A 30 31.98 5.27 -7.82
C ILE A 30 31.98 6.80 -7.87
N SER A 31 32.45 7.39 -8.98
CA SER A 31 32.43 8.84 -9.17
C SER A 31 31.00 9.39 -9.20
N PHE A 32 30.10 8.71 -9.92
CA PHE A 32 28.68 9.06 -9.94
C PHE A 32 28.05 9.08 -8.54
N LEU A 33 28.27 8.02 -7.75
CA LEU A 33 27.69 7.91 -6.41
C LEU A 33 28.25 8.98 -5.45
N LYS A 34 29.47 9.46 -5.66
CA LYS A 34 30.05 10.56 -4.86
C LYS A 34 29.49 11.92 -5.20
N GLU A 35 29.09 12.14 -6.46
CA GLU A 35 28.48 13.39 -6.92
C GLU A 35 26.98 13.46 -6.61
N MET A 36 26.34 12.29 -6.41
CA MET A 36 24.91 12.22 -6.13
C MET A 36 24.56 12.90 -4.81
N THR A 37 23.66 13.89 -4.89
CA THR A 37 23.16 14.60 -3.71
C THR A 37 21.86 13.99 -3.17
N ILE A 38 21.52 14.31 -1.92
CA ILE A 38 20.20 13.98 -1.36
C ILE A 38 19.07 14.58 -2.20
N ARG A 39 19.28 15.78 -2.76
CA ARG A 39 18.30 16.42 -3.64
C ARG A 39 18.06 15.59 -4.89
N ASP A 40 19.12 15.03 -5.48
CA ASP A 40 18.99 14.16 -6.65
C ASP A 40 18.22 12.90 -6.32
N ALA A 41 18.52 12.26 -5.18
CA ALA A 41 17.79 11.09 -4.71
C ALA A 41 16.30 11.37 -4.51
N VAL A 42 15.93 12.49 -3.87
CA VAL A 42 14.53 12.90 -3.68
C VAL A 42 13.83 13.14 -5.02
N ASN A 43 14.51 13.78 -5.98
CA ASN A 43 13.96 14.01 -7.31
C ASN A 43 13.74 12.68 -8.05
N ILE A 44 14.65 11.72 -7.94
CA ILE A 44 14.50 10.39 -8.55
C ILE A 44 13.31 9.66 -7.92
N ILE A 45 13.15 9.68 -6.59
CA ILE A 45 12.00 9.08 -5.91
C ILE A 45 10.69 9.73 -6.39
N HIS A 46 10.68 11.05 -6.53
CA HIS A 46 9.52 11.78 -7.02
C HIS A 46 9.12 11.31 -8.44
N SER A 47 10.08 11.26 -9.37
CA SER A 47 9.85 10.77 -10.73
C SER A 47 9.39 9.32 -10.75
N ALA A 48 10.04 8.45 -9.97
CA ALA A 48 9.72 7.04 -9.87
C ALA A 48 8.28 6.79 -9.36
N TRP A 49 7.85 7.58 -8.37
CA TRP A 49 6.48 7.55 -7.85
C TRP A 49 5.46 8.07 -8.87
N ALA A 50 5.80 9.16 -9.58
CA ALA A 50 4.93 9.74 -10.60
C ALA A 50 4.70 8.80 -11.79
N ALA A 51 5.66 7.90 -12.07
CA ALA A 51 5.56 6.89 -13.12
C ALA A 51 4.65 5.70 -12.77
N ILE A 52 4.22 5.55 -11.51
CA ILE A 52 3.32 4.46 -11.11
C ILE A 52 1.91 4.73 -11.66
N SER A 53 1.35 3.75 -12.37
CA SER A 53 0.03 3.91 -12.97
C SER A 53 -1.06 4.12 -11.90
N LYS A 54 -2.01 5.00 -12.20
CA LYS A 54 -3.18 5.23 -11.33
C LYS A 54 -4.02 3.96 -11.14
N VAL A 55 -3.97 3.04 -12.12
CA VAL A 55 -4.65 1.75 -12.07
C VAL A 55 -3.99 0.84 -11.03
N SER A 56 -2.65 0.75 -11.02
CA SER A 56 -1.90 -0.03 -10.02
C SER A 56 -2.13 0.49 -8.60
N LEU A 57 -2.17 1.83 -8.43
CA LEU A 57 -2.51 2.43 -7.15
C LEU A 57 -3.95 2.09 -6.73
N ARG A 58 -4.92 2.17 -7.64
CA ARG A 58 -6.31 1.79 -7.34
C ARG A 58 -6.42 0.32 -6.92
N LYS A 59 -5.82 -0.61 -7.67
CA LYS A 59 -5.79 -2.05 -7.35
C LYS A 59 -5.17 -2.30 -5.95
N CYS A 60 -4.12 -1.56 -5.60
CA CYS A 60 -3.53 -1.62 -4.26
C CYS A 60 -4.53 -1.21 -3.17
N TRP A 61 -5.35 -0.19 -3.41
CA TRP A 61 -6.36 0.28 -2.46
C TRP A 61 -7.61 -0.60 -2.41
N GLU A 62 -8.01 -1.24 -3.52
CA GLU A 62 -9.14 -2.17 -3.55
C GLU A 62 -8.95 -3.38 -2.61
N LYS A 63 -7.70 -3.83 -2.42
CA LYS A 63 -7.39 -4.88 -1.44
C LYS A 63 -7.56 -4.43 0.02
N GLY A 64 -7.43 -3.13 0.30
CA GLY A 64 -7.50 -2.58 1.66
C GLY A 64 -8.82 -1.87 1.99
N LEU A 65 -9.56 -1.44 0.97
CA LEU A 65 -10.83 -0.73 1.09
C LEU A 65 -11.84 -1.38 0.13
N PRO A 66 -13.00 -1.86 0.61
CA PRO A 66 -14.04 -2.42 -0.25
C PRO A 66 -14.70 -1.29 -1.05
N MET A 67 -14.05 -0.91 -2.16
CA MET A 67 -14.62 -0.01 -3.16
C MET A 67 -15.57 -0.81 -4.05
N PRO A 68 -16.70 -0.22 -4.48
CA PRO A 68 -17.63 -0.90 -5.39
C PRO A 68 -16.91 -1.22 -6.71
N ASP A 69 -17.04 -2.48 -7.10
CA ASP A 69 -16.38 -3.13 -8.24
C ASP A 69 -16.47 -2.26 -9.51
N SER A 70 -15.38 -1.58 -9.85
CA SER A 70 -15.26 -0.90 -11.13
C SER A 70 -14.62 -1.86 -12.11
N SER A 71 -15.46 -2.57 -12.88
CA SER A 71 -15.03 -3.45 -13.96
C SER A 71 -14.23 -2.64 -14.99
N LEU A 72 -12.90 -2.67 -14.88
CA LEU A 72 -12.00 -2.18 -15.90
C LEU A 72 -11.08 -3.33 -16.27
N SER A 73 -10.94 -3.51 -17.58
CA SER A 73 -10.15 -4.53 -18.24
C SER A 73 -8.82 -4.75 -17.55
N ASP A 74 -8.48 -6.02 -17.33
CA ASP A 74 -7.13 -6.45 -16.98
C ASP A 74 -6.15 -5.91 -18.01
N ASP A 75 -5.51 -4.80 -17.67
CA ASP A 75 -4.19 -4.51 -18.17
C ASP A 75 -3.31 -5.58 -17.55
N GLU A 76 -3.05 -6.62 -18.36
CA GLU A 76 -2.12 -7.70 -18.05
C GLU A 76 -0.85 -7.04 -17.55
N GLY A 77 -0.46 -7.38 -16.31
CA GLY A 77 0.73 -6.85 -15.67
C GLY A 77 1.88 -6.89 -16.67
N GLU A 78 2.26 -5.70 -17.14
CA GLU A 78 3.35 -5.49 -18.06
C GLU A 78 4.51 -6.35 -17.54
N LYS A 79 4.93 -7.33 -18.34
CA LYS A 79 6.14 -8.10 -18.02
C LYS A 79 7.24 -7.07 -17.93
N SER A 80 7.54 -6.66 -16.70
CA SER A 80 8.43 -5.56 -16.41
C SER A 80 9.85 -6.07 -16.58
N ASP A 81 10.28 -6.19 -17.83
CA ASP A 81 11.69 -6.17 -18.14
C ASP A 81 12.29 -4.94 -17.47
N PHE A 82 13.37 -5.11 -16.71
CA PHE A 82 13.95 -4.04 -15.88
C PHE A 82 14.17 -2.74 -16.66
N TRP A 83 14.50 -2.87 -17.94
CA TRP A 83 14.75 -1.78 -18.88
C TRP A 83 13.49 -1.18 -19.53
N GLY A 84 12.36 -1.88 -19.53
CA GLY A 84 11.12 -1.42 -20.16
C GLY A 84 11.33 -0.93 -21.60
N SER A 85 10.93 0.31 -21.89
CA SER A 85 11.07 0.95 -23.20
C SER A 85 12.35 1.82 -23.35
N THR A 86 13.33 1.69 -22.45
CA THR A 86 14.59 2.47 -22.53
C THR A 86 15.36 2.15 -23.81
N ASP A 87 16.06 3.15 -24.37
CA ASP A 87 16.86 2.99 -25.59
C ASP A 87 17.97 1.94 -25.42
N LYS A 88 18.21 1.12 -26.45
CA LYS A 88 19.21 0.04 -26.40
C LYS A 88 20.62 0.56 -26.18
N ASP A 89 20.98 1.70 -26.76
CA ASP A 89 22.32 2.26 -26.60
C ASP A 89 22.57 2.69 -25.14
N ILE A 90 21.52 3.19 -24.46
CA ILE A 90 21.54 3.51 -23.03
C ILE A 90 21.63 2.23 -22.19
N GLN A 91 20.89 1.18 -22.58
CA GLN A 91 20.96 -0.13 -21.90
C GLN A 91 22.37 -0.72 -21.98
N ASP A 92 22.98 -0.75 -23.16
CA ASP A 92 24.31 -1.34 -23.37
C ASP A 92 25.39 -0.55 -22.62
N SER A 93 25.32 0.80 -22.64
CA SER A 93 26.22 1.64 -21.85
C SER A 93 26.07 1.40 -20.34
N ALA A 94 24.83 1.28 -19.87
CA ALA A 94 24.56 0.96 -18.46
C ALA A 94 25.12 -0.41 -18.07
N ARG A 95 24.88 -1.43 -18.91
CA ARG A 95 25.37 -2.79 -18.69
C ARG A 95 26.88 -2.82 -18.55
N GLN A 96 27.60 -2.15 -19.44
CA GLN A 96 29.05 -2.06 -19.38
C GLN A 96 29.53 -1.39 -18.08
N LYS A 97 28.99 -0.21 -17.73
CA LYS A 97 29.38 0.50 -16.50
C LYS A 97 29.11 -0.33 -15.24
N ILE A 98 28.03 -1.11 -15.22
CA ILE A 98 27.67 -1.97 -14.09
C ILE A 98 28.54 -3.22 -14.04
N ALA A 99 28.80 -3.86 -15.18
CA ALA A 99 29.71 -5.00 -15.29
C ALA A 99 31.11 -4.65 -14.79
N ASP A 100 31.64 -3.50 -15.22
CA ASP A 100 32.94 -2.98 -14.78
C ASP A 100 32.97 -2.71 -13.27
N PHE A 101 31.86 -2.24 -12.69
CA PHE A 101 31.77 -1.96 -11.25
C PHE A 101 31.64 -3.22 -10.39
N LEU A 102 30.88 -4.21 -10.86
CA LEU A 102 30.67 -5.47 -10.16
C LEU A 102 31.79 -6.48 -10.42
N GLU A 103 32.68 -6.20 -11.37
CA GLU A 103 33.73 -7.12 -11.86
C GLU A 103 33.15 -8.45 -12.36
N VAL A 104 32.02 -8.38 -13.08
CA VAL A 104 31.29 -9.54 -13.64
C VAL A 104 31.20 -9.50 -15.16
N ASP A 105 30.86 -10.63 -15.79
CA ASP A 105 30.53 -10.66 -17.21
C ASP A 105 29.21 -9.89 -17.47
N GLU A 106 29.15 -9.16 -18.58
CA GLU A 106 27.98 -8.35 -18.96
C GLU A 106 26.67 -9.17 -18.99
N ARG A 107 26.75 -10.47 -19.28
CA ARG A 107 25.61 -11.39 -19.30
C ARG A 107 25.01 -11.66 -17.92
N GLU A 108 25.77 -11.42 -16.85
CA GLU A 108 25.30 -11.60 -15.47
C GLU A 108 24.64 -10.33 -14.91
N VAL A 109 24.79 -9.18 -15.57
CA VAL A 109 24.27 -7.90 -15.08
C VAL A 109 22.76 -7.94 -14.86
N ASP A 110 21.98 -8.54 -15.77
CA ASP A 110 20.52 -8.64 -15.59
C ASP A 110 20.14 -9.47 -14.37
N HIS A 111 20.91 -10.51 -14.07
CA HIS A 111 20.69 -11.33 -12.88
C HIS A 111 20.92 -10.50 -11.61
N HIS A 112 22.02 -9.74 -11.57
CA HIS A 112 22.33 -8.83 -10.48
C HIS A 112 21.28 -7.73 -10.31
N LEU A 113 20.82 -7.12 -11.41
CA LEU A 113 19.77 -6.09 -11.37
C LEU A 113 18.47 -6.64 -10.79
N LYS A 114 18.10 -7.87 -11.18
CA LYS A 114 16.92 -8.53 -10.64
C LYS A 114 17.08 -8.81 -9.14
N MET A 115 18.21 -9.39 -8.72
CA MET A 115 18.47 -9.62 -7.30
C MET A 115 18.39 -8.33 -6.50
N TRP A 116 18.99 -7.25 -7.01
CA TRP A 116 18.92 -5.92 -6.40
C TRP A 116 17.49 -5.48 -6.18
N VAL A 117 16.61 -5.58 -7.19
CA VAL A 117 15.20 -5.18 -7.03
C VAL A 117 14.48 -6.01 -5.97
N ASP A 118 14.80 -7.30 -5.88
CA ASP A 118 14.10 -8.28 -5.04
C ASP A 118 14.76 -8.50 -3.65
N GLU A 119 15.80 -7.73 -3.27
CA GLU A 119 16.57 -7.90 -2.03
C GLU A 119 15.71 -8.00 -0.77
N ASP A 120 14.61 -7.24 -0.72
CA ASP A 120 13.70 -7.19 0.42
C ASP A 120 12.32 -7.81 0.14
N ALA A 121 12.18 -8.55 -0.97
CA ALA A 121 10.92 -9.20 -1.33
C ALA A 121 10.42 -10.17 -0.23
N ASN A 122 11.33 -10.72 0.56
CA ASN A 122 11.03 -11.63 1.67
C ASN A 122 10.92 -10.93 3.04
N LEU A 123 11.14 -9.61 3.12
CA LEU A 123 11.03 -8.90 4.38
C LEU A 123 9.56 -8.58 4.70
N PRO A 124 9.09 -8.81 5.94
CA PRO A 124 7.76 -8.40 6.36
C PRO A 124 7.61 -6.88 6.22
N THR A 125 6.76 -6.42 5.32
CA THR A 125 6.44 -4.99 5.13
C THR A 125 5.60 -4.37 6.26
N ALA A 126 5.15 -5.19 7.21
CA ALA A 126 4.42 -4.76 8.38
C ALA A 126 4.98 -5.48 9.61
N GLN A 127 5.30 -4.71 10.64
CA GLN A 127 5.52 -5.26 11.96
C GLN A 127 4.15 -5.44 12.61
N GLU A 128 3.71 -6.67 12.79
CA GLU A 128 2.54 -6.99 13.61
C GLU A 128 2.94 -6.73 15.07
N LYS A 129 2.68 -5.51 15.55
CA LYS A 129 2.80 -5.23 16.98
C LYS A 129 1.69 -5.99 17.68
N THR A 130 2.07 -6.94 18.52
CA THR A 130 1.10 -7.67 19.35
C THR A 130 0.54 -6.71 20.42
N ASP A 131 -0.67 -6.96 20.93
CA ASP A 131 -1.26 -6.15 22.01
C ASP A 131 -0.35 -6.05 23.25
N GLU A 132 0.52 -7.05 23.45
CA GLU A 132 1.52 -7.10 24.52
C GLU A 132 2.66 -6.09 24.30
N ASP A 133 3.14 -5.92 23.06
CA ASP A 133 4.18 -4.94 22.71
C ASP A 133 3.66 -3.50 22.89
N THR A 134 2.37 -3.30 22.60
CA THR A 134 1.70 -1.99 22.78
C THR A 134 1.52 -1.67 24.26
N SER A 135 1.21 -2.67 25.09
CA SER A 135 1.04 -2.54 26.54
C SER A 135 2.36 -2.22 27.25
N GLN A 136 3.46 -2.82 26.80
CA GLN A 136 4.81 -2.52 27.31
C GLN A 136 5.29 -1.11 26.90
N GLU A 137 5.01 -0.68 25.66
CA GLU A 137 5.30 0.70 25.22
C GLU A 137 4.47 1.74 26.00
N ALA A 138 3.22 1.44 26.34
CA ALA A 138 2.36 2.32 27.15
C ALA A 138 2.85 2.43 28.61
N LEU A 139 3.28 1.31 29.21
CA LEU A 139 3.90 1.31 30.54
C LEU A 139 5.22 2.11 30.57
N ALA A 140 6.05 1.96 29.53
CA ALA A 140 7.33 2.67 29.42
C ALA A 140 7.17 4.18 29.22
N ARG A 141 6.05 4.64 28.65
CA ARG A 141 5.74 6.07 28.43
C ARG A 141 5.10 6.77 29.63
N GLY A 142 4.82 6.05 30.71
CA GLY A 142 4.25 6.63 31.93
C GLY A 142 2.89 7.30 31.70
N GLU A 143 2.11 6.83 30.72
CA GLU A 143 0.73 7.29 30.58
C GLU A 143 -0.11 6.75 31.74
N PRO A 144 -0.92 7.59 32.41
CA PRO A 144 -1.76 7.13 33.49
C PRO A 144 -2.81 6.17 32.92
N THR A 145 -2.71 4.90 33.32
CA THR A 145 -3.73 3.88 33.11
C THR A 145 -5.10 4.47 33.44
N PRO A 146 -6.06 4.54 32.50
CA PRO A 146 -7.43 4.82 32.89
C PRO A 146 -7.86 3.64 33.75
N LEU A 147 -7.97 3.89 35.06
CA LEU A 147 -8.62 3.00 36.00
C LEU A 147 -9.97 2.61 35.40
N ARG A 148 -10.05 1.36 34.95
CA ARG A 148 -11.32 0.72 34.64
C ARG A 148 -12.03 0.53 35.98
N THR A 149 -12.78 1.54 36.38
CA THR A 149 -13.82 1.38 37.40
C THR A 149 -14.89 0.48 36.81
N GLU A 150 -14.78 -0.81 37.12
CA GLU A 150 -15.90 -1.73 37.07
C GLU A 150 -16.91 -1.29 38.13
N THR A 151 -17.84 -0.41 37.77
CA THR A 151 -19.07 -0.18 38.53
C THR A 151 -20.05 0.63 37.69
N GLY A 152 -20.95 -0.08 37.03
CA GLY A 152 -22.09 0.51 36.33
C GLY A 152 -22.92 -0.60 35.74
N GLU A 153 -24.07 -0.88 36.35
CA GLU A 153 -25.09 -1.82 35.89
C GLU A 153 -25.32 -1.69 34.37
N PRO A 154 -25.47 -2.81 33.62
CA PRO A 154 -25.75 -2.72 32.20
C PRO A 154 -27.12 -2.06 32.00
N PRO A 155 -27.22 -0.92 31.28
CA PRO A 155 -28.52 -0.49 30.80
C PRO A 155 -29.03 -1.58 29.84
N SER A 156 -30.10 -2.22 30.30
CA SER A 156 -30.89 -3.22 29.61
C SER A 156 -31.25 -2.78 28.18
N SER A 157 -31.20 -3.75 27.26
CA SER A 157 -31.47 -3.70 25.82
C SER A 157 -30.36 -3.12 24.93
N ALA A 158 -29.55 -4.00 24.37
CA ALA A 158 -28.77 -3.69 23.18
C ALA A 158 -29.71 -3.17 22.07
N PRO A 159 -29.34 -2.09 21.35
CA PRO A 159 -30.20 -1.53 20.31
C PRO A 159 -30.41 -2.55 19.18
N SER A 160 -31.66 -2.69 18.74
CA SER A 160 -32.02 -3.53 17.59
C SER A 160 -31.27 -3.09 16.34
N THR A 161 -30.98 -4.03 15.44
CA THR A 161 -30.40 -3.80 14.10
C THR A 161 -31.13 -2.70 13.33
N GLN A 162 -32.46 -2.59 13.48
CA GLN A 162 -33.25 -1.52 12.86
C GLN A 162 -32.97 -0.14 13.47
N GLN A 163 -32.78 -0.08 14.79
CA GLN A 163 -32.43 1.16 15.49
C GLN A 163 -31.02 1.62 15.11
N ALA A 164 -30.08 0.68 14.96
CA ALA A 164 -28.72 0.96 14.49
C ALA A 164 -28.71 1.56 13.07
N LEU A 165 -29.48 0.99 12.14
CA LEU A 165 -29.59 1.51 10.77
C LEU A 165 -30.20 2.91 10.72
N LYS A 166 -31.25 3.16 11.54
CA LYS A 166 -31.87 4.48 11.62
C LYS A 166 -30.89 5.53 12.14
N ASN A 167 -30.12 5.20 13.16
CA ASN A 167 -29.11 6.11 13.71
C ASN A 167 -27.98 6.38 12.70
N LEU A 168 -27.53 5.36 11.97
CA LEU A 168 -26.51 5.53 10.92
C LEU A 168 -27.03 6.40 9.75
N GLN A 169 -28.32 6.30 9.40
CA GLN A 169 -28.91 7.17 8.38
C GLN A 169 -28.88 8.65 8.81
N VAL A 170 -29.19 8.95 10.07
CA VAL A 170 -29.13 10.32 10.60
C VAL A 170 -27.69 10.87 10.55
N VAL A 171 -26.70 10.04 10.85
CA VAL A 171 -25.29 10.41 10.77
C VAL A 171 -24.86 10.62 9.32
N LEU A 172 -25.36 9.81 8.38
CA LEU A 172 -25.10 9.97 6.95
C LEU A 172 -25.65 11.31 6.46
N ASP A 173 -26.93 11.60 6.71
CA ASP A 173 -27.58 12.84 6.30
C ASP A 173 -26.87 14.08 6.89
N PHE A 174 -26.39 13.98 8.13
CA PHE A 174 -25.57 15.01 8.77
C PHE A 174 -24.27 15.26 7.99
N TRP A 175 -23.46 14.24 7.71
CA TRP A 175 -22.19 14.42 7.01
C TRP A 175 -22.36 14.87 5.55
N THR A 176 -23.41 14.40 4.88
CA THR A 176 -23.78 14.86 3.54
C THR A 176 -24.15 16.35 3.55
N SER A 177 -24.88 16.83 4.58
CA SER A 177 -25.21 18.25 4.73
C SER A 177 -24.00 19.15 4.99
N GLN A 178 -22.94 18.59 5.59
CA GLN A 178 -21.70 19.30 5.91
C GLN A 178 -20.68 19.26 4.74
N GLY A 179 -21.02 18.64 3.60
CA GLY A 179 -20.12 18.50 2.44
C GLY A 179 -18.91 17.58 2.70
N LYS A 180 -18.96 16.76 3.76
CA LYS A 180 -17.89 15.86 4.17
C LYS A 180 -18.04 14.48 3.53
N ASN A 181 -17.57 14.37 2.29
CA ASN A 181 -17.77 13.17 1.46
C ASN A 181 -17.05 11.92 1.99
N LEU A 182 -15.88 12.05 2.63
CA LEU A 182 -15.11 10.90 3.14
C LEU A 182 -15.84 10.23 4.31
N GLU A 183 -16.30 11.02 5.26
CA GLU A 183 -17.04 10.57 6.43
C GLU A 183 -18.41 9.98 6.02
N ALA A 184 -19.07 10.58 5.03
CA ALA A 184 -20.30 10.03 4.45
C ALA A 184 -20.09 8.62 3.84
N ILE A 185 -19.04 8.45 3.03
CA ILE A 185 -18.68 7.14 2.43
C ILE A 185 -18.37 6.09 3.52
N GLN A 186 -17.71 6.49 4.60
CA GLN A 186 -17.40 5.59 5.71
C GLN A 186 -18.68 5.13 6.44
N VAL A 187 -19.64 6.04 6.65
CA VAL A 187 -20.94 5.71 7.26
C VAL A 187 -21.75 4.79 6.35
N GLU A 188 -21.78 5.03 5.03
CA GLU A 188 -22.42 4.12 4.07
C GLU A 188 -21.82 2.71 4.12
N THR A 189 -20.50 2.61 4.28
CA THR A 189 -19.81 1.33 4.40
C THR A 189 -20.25 0.57 5.66
N GLN A 190 -20.39 1.27 6.80
CA GLN A 190 -20.91 0.64 8.03
C GLN A 190 -22.37 0.21 7.87
N MET A 191 -23.21 0.99 7.19
CA MET A 191 -24.59 0.61 6.92
C MET A 191 -24.70 -0.68 6.09
N ARG A 192 -23.81 -0.90 5.11
CA ARG A 192 -23.77 -2.16 4.34
C ARG A 192 -23.46 -3.35 5.23
N LYS A 193 -22.46 -3.25 6.10
CA LYS A 193 -22.11 -4.32 7.06
C LYS A 193 -23.28 -4.68 7.98
N VAL A 194 -24.01 -3.68 8.49
CA VAL A 194 -25.19 -3.92 9.33
C VAL A 194 -26.31 -4.62 8.56
N ARG A 195 -26.53 -4.27 7.28
CA ARG A 195 -27.51 -4.96 6.41
C ARG A 195 -27.10 -6.39 6.10
N GLU A 196 -25.81 -6.67 5.91
CA GLU A 196 -25.30 -8.04 5.73
C GLU A 196 -25.53 -8.91 6.97
N ILE A 197 -25.31 -8.34 8.17
CA ILE A 197 -25.62 -9.02 9.44
C ILE A 197 -27.12 -9.32 9.53
N GLN A 198 -27.97 -8.37 9.16
CA GLN A 198 -29.43 -8.57 9.13
C GLN A 198 -29.84 -9.70 8.17
N ALA A 199 -29.27 -9.73 6.96
CA ALA A 199 -29.57 -10.76 5.96
C ALA A 199 -29.10 -12.16 6.42
N LYS A 200 -27.95 -12.25 7.11
CA LYS A 200 -27.46 -13.50 7.71
C LYS A 200 -28.37 -13.98 8.84
N GLN A 201 -28.86 -13.07 9.69
CA GLN A 201 -29.81 -13.40 10.76
C GLN A 201 -31.14 -13.92 10.20
N GLN A 202 -31.68 -13.28 9.15
CA GLN A 202 -32.92 -13.71 8.49
C GLN A 202 -32.82 -15.12 7.89
N LYS A 203 -31.71 -15.43 7.20
CA LYS A 203 -31.46 -16.78 6.66
C LYS A 203 -31.38 -17.85 7.75
N GLN A 204 -30.75 -17.53 8.89
CA GLN A 204 -30.65 -18.48 10.01
C GLN A 204 -32.00 -18.72 10.69
N THR A 205 -32.85 -17.70 10.81
CA THR A 205 -34.21 -17.85 11.36
C THR A 205 -35.14 -18.65 10.45
N GLU A 206 -35.01 -18.52 9.13
CA GLU A 206 -35.80 -19.30 8.16
C GLU A 206 -35.44 -20.80 8.22
N LEU A 207 -34.14 -21.12 8.27
CA LEU A 207 -33.65 -22.50 8.41
C LEU A 207 -34.08 -23.17 9.72
N ALA A 208 -34.12 -22.42 10.83
CA ALA A 208 -34.57 -22.92 12.14
C ALA A 208 -36.08 -23.12 12.23
N SER A 209 -36.88 -22.46 11.37
CA SER A 209 -38.35 -22.61 11.32
C SER A 209 -38.85 -23.72 10.39
N SER A 210 -37.94 -24.37 9.64
CA SER A 210 -38.24 -25.43 8.66
C SER A 210 -37.74 -26.82 9.09
N SER A 211 -37.28 -26.98 10.35
CA SER A 211 -36.95 -28.26 11.00
C SER A 211 -37.91 -28.50 12.17
#